data_AF-A0A4R8RIN9-F1
#
_entry.id   AF-A0A4R8RIN9-F1
#
_cell.length_a   1.000
_cell.length_b   1.000
_cell.length_c   1.000
_cell.angle_alpha   90.00
_cell.angle_beta   90.00
_cell.angle_gamma   90.00
#
_symmetry.space_group_name_H-M   'P 1'
#
loop_
_entity.id
_entity.type
_entity.pdbx_description
1 polymer ?
#
loop_
_entity_poly.entity_id
_entity_poly.type
_entity_poly.pdbx_seq_one_letter_code
_entity_poly.pdbx_strand_id
1 'polypeptide(L)'
;MENLWPPHVSETDQCFPIASGSGERARCGVVAFNADRTVWMVASKENGWILPKGGYDSRTDTSWQDCVMREAEEEAGIVLVRSSITWLGVDDDVYWYKADVARVGTPTDDSLGGREAPRTFTISQARAELNKGKKSKKEGMRKALAAAA
;
A
#
# COMPACT_ATOMS: atom_id res chain seq x y z
N MET A 1 0.23 -27.21 14.66
CA MET A 1 -0.52 -26.33 13.74
C MET A 1 0.26 -25.04 13.64
N GLU A 2 1.31 -25.04 12.83
CA GLU A 2 2.32 -23.98 12.85
C GLU A 2 2.80 -23.71 11.43
N ASN A 3 2.97 -22.41 11.15
CA ASN A 3 3.73 -21.82 10.05
C ASN A 3 3.12 -21.84 8.63
N LEU A 4 2.34 -20.79 8.34
CA LEU A 4 2.22 -20.23 6.98
C LEU A 4 2.50 -18.72 7.04
N TRP A 5 3.75 -18.39 7.34
CA TRP A 5 4.39 -17.11 7.01
C TRP A 5 5.67 -17.50 6.27
N PRO A 6 5.88 -17.08 5.01
CA PRO A 6 6.61 -17.93 4.10
C PRO A 6 8.13 -17.90 4.33
N PRO A 7 8.80 -19.02 4.00
CA PRO A 7 10.26 -19.10 3.91
C PRO A 7 10.75 -18.31 2.68
N HIS A 8 12.00 -17.85 2.75
CA HIS A 8 12.72 -17.16 1.66
C HIS A 8 12.46 -17.78 0.28
N VAL A 9 11.79 -17.01 -0.60
CA VAL A 9 11.76 -17.25 -2.04
C VAL A 9 12.17 -15.95 -2.72
N SER A 10 13.14 -16.02 -3.64
CA SER A 10 13.68 -14.88 -4.37
C SER A 10 12.60 -14.16 -5.18
N GLU A 11 12.52 -12.84 -5.00
CA GLU A 11 11.33 -11.98 -5.18
C GLU A 11 10.96 -11.52 -6.60
N THR A 12 11.65 -11.92 -7.68
CA THR A 12 11.55 -11.14 -8.93
C THR A 12 10.55 -11.61 -9.98
N ASP A 13 9.85 -12.76 -9.86
CA ASP A 13 9.07 -13.30 -10.99
C ASP A 13 7.77 -14.05 -10.66
N GLN A 14 7.19 -13.89 -9.47
CA GLN A 14 5.92 -14.57 -9.18
C GLN A 14 4.71 -13.75 -9.66
N CYS A 15 4.14 -14.18 -10.79
CA CYS A 15 2.74 -13.93 -11.15
C CYS A 15 1.83 -14.51 -10.05
N PHE A 16 1.52 -13.72 -9.02
CA PHE A 16 0.48 -14.08 -8.07
C PHE A 16 -0.88 -14.12 -8.80
N PRO A 17 -1.68 -15.18 -8.62
CA PRO A 17 -3.00 -15.26 -9.24
C PRO A 17 -3.84 -14.04 -8.86
N ILE A 18 -4.47 -13.40 -9.86
CA ILE A 18 -5.38 -12.25 -9.71
C ILE A 18 -6.73 -12.77 -9.22
N ALA A 19 -6.75 -13.45 -8.07
CA ALA A 19 -7.96 -13.93 -7.43
C ALA A 19 -7.98 -13.40 -6.00
N SER A 20 -9.06 -12.71 -5.64
CA SER A 20 -9.40 -12.52 -4.24
C SER A 20 -9.95 -13.83 -3.70
N GLY A 21 -9.51 -14.25 -2.51
CA GLY A 21 -10.08 -15.42 -1.84
C GLY A 21 -11.54 -15.22 -1.42
N SER A 22 -12.04 -13.97 -1.42
CA SER A 22 -13.35 -13.56 -0.91
C SER A 22 -14.40 -13.26 -1.99
N GLY A 23 -14.02 -13.20 -3.27
CA GLY A 23 -14.91 -12.72 -4.35
C GLY A 23 -15.05 -11.19 -4.41
N GLU A 24 -14.42 -10.44 -3.49
CA GLU A 24 -14.31 -8.98 -3.55
C GLU A 24 -13.24 -8.52 -4.56
N ARG A 25 -13.23 -7.26 -4.98
CA ARG A 25 -12.23 -6.78 -5.95
C ARG A 25 -10.84 -6.79 -5.31
N ALA A 26 -9.94 -7.65 -5.78
CA ALA A 26 -8.57 -7.73 -5.30
C ALA A 26 -7.84 -6.37 -5.43
N ARG A 27 -7.00 -6.05 -4.44
CA ARG A 27 -6.39 -4.73 -4.25
C ARG A 27 -4.89 -4.83 -4.09
N CYS A 28 -4.18 -3.76 -4.40
CA CYS A 28 -2.80 -3.58 -3.99
C CYS A 28 -2.70 -2.48 -2.94
N GLY A 29 -1.64 -2.52 -2.12
CA GLY A 29 -1.31 -1.47 -1.17
C GLY A 29 0.20 -1.33 -0.99
N VAL A 30 0.64 -0.14 -0.58
CA VAL A 30 2.08 0.15 -0.47
C VAL A 30 2.45 0.90 0.81
N VAL A 31 3.58 0.49 1.41
CA VAL A 31 4.33 1.30 2.37
C VAL A 31 5.43 2.03 1.60
N ALA A 32 5.17 3.27 1.23
CA ALA A 32 6.09 4.07 0.40
C ALA A 32 7.01 4.93 1.26
N PHE A 33 8.33 4.75 1.13
CA PHE A 33 9.34 5.44 1.91
C PHE A 33 9.99 6.60 1.15
N ASN A 34 10.13 7.74 1.83
CA ASN A 34 11.05 8.78 1.41
C ASN A 34 12.50 8.45 1.79
N ALA A 35 13.45 9.22 1.25
CA ALA A 35 14.88 9.10 1.57
C ALA A 35 15.18 9.25 3.08
N ASP A 36 14.40 10.04 3.80
CA ASP A 36 14.48 10.22 5.26
C ASP A 36 13.79 9.11 6.07
N ARG A 37 13.34 8.04 5.40
CA ARG A 37 12.60 6.89 5.97
C ARG A 37 11.25 7.24 6.58
N THR A 38 10.70 8.42 6.30
CA THR A 38 9.29 8.70 6.55
C THR A 38 8.42 7.96 5.52
N VAL A 39 7.19 7.63 5.91
CA VAL A 39 6.22 6.90 5.10
C VAL A 39 5.09 7.81 4.63
N TRP A 40 4.66 7.66 3.38
CA TRP A 40 3.49 8.37 2.86
C TRP A 40 2.19 7.75 3.34
N MET A 41 1.24 8.62 3.71
CA MET A 41 -0.12 8.24 4.07
C MET A 41 -1.13 9.19 3.43
N VAL A 42 -2.33 8.68 3.20
CA VAL A 42 -3.46 9.41 2.62
C VAL A 42 -4.61 9.52 3.63
N ALA A 43 -5.39 10.60 3.51
CA ALA A 43 -6.55 10.82 4.36
C ALA A 43 -7.69 9.84 3.99
N SER A 44 -8.18 9.10 4.99
CA SER A 44 -9.26 8.13 4.82
C SER A 44 -10.64 8.80 4.79
N LYS A 45 -11.62 8.13 4.18
CA LYS A 45 -13.02 8.58 4.13
C LYS A 45 -13.71 8.65 5.50
N GLU A 46 -13.29 7.82 6.46
CA GLU A 46 -13.90 7.70 7.80
C GLU A 46 -13.11 8.48 8.89
N ASN A 47 -12.32 9.47 8.48
CA ASN A 47 -11.36 10.24 9.29
C ASN A 47 -10.08 9.47 9.70
N GLY A 48 -8.96 10.21 9.72
CA GLY A 48 -7.62 9.70 10.03
C GLY A 48 -6.87 9.18 8.80
N TRP A 49 -5.68 8.64 9.02
CA TRP A 49 -4.72 8.32 7.96
C TRP A 49 -4.60 6.82 7.68
N ILE A 50 -4.37 6.47 6.42
CA ILE A 50 -4.17 5.11 5.94
C ILE A 50 -2.99 5.06 4.95
N LEU A 51 -2.47 3.86 4.70
CA LEU A 51 -1.51 3.63 3.62
C LEU A 51 -2.24 3.67 2.26
N PRO A 52 -1.57 4.13 1.18
CA PRO A 52 -2.13 4.09 -0.18
C PRO A 52 -2.52 2.66 -0.56
N LYS A 53 -3.74 2.48 -1.07
CA LYS A 53 -4.25 1.20 -1.57
C LYS A 53 -5.46 1.37 -2.49
N GLY A 54 -5.49 0.63 -3.59
CA GLY A 54 -6.66 0.60 -4.46
C GLY A 54 -6.81 -0.69 -5.23
N GLY A 55 -7.78 -0.71 -6.14
CA GLY A 55 -8.25 -1.93 -6.77
C GLY A 55 -7.42 -2.25 -7.99
N TYR A 56 -7.04 -3.52 -8.18
CA TYR A 56 -6.46 -3.96 -9.43
C TYR A 56 -7.42 -3.64 -10.60
N ASP A 57 -6.91 -3.10 -11.70
CA ASP A 57 -7.67 -2.84 -12.92
C ASP A 57 -7.03 -3.60 -14.08
N SER A 58 -7.66 -4.70 -14.52
CA SER A 58 -7.14 -5.56 -15.57
C SER A 58 -7.09 -4.91 -16.96
N ARG A 59 -7.60 -3.68 -17.11
CA ARG A 59 -7.49 -2.91 -18.37
C ARG A 59 -6.18 -2.15 -18.46
N THR A 60 -5.55 -1.83 -17.33
CA THR A 60 -4.34 -1.01 -17.25
C THR A 60 -3.18 -1.71 -16.55
N ASP A 61 -3.49 -2.58 -15.58
CA ASP A 61 -2.51 -3.29 -14.77
C ASP A 61 -2.22 -4.64 -15.41
N THR A 62 -0.95 -4.88 -15.73
CA THR A 62 -0.46 -6.19 -16.20
C THR A 62 0.18 -7.02 -15.08
N SER A 63 0.45 -6.37 -13.95
CA SER A 63 1.07 -6.95 -12.76
C SER A 63 0.61 -6.22 -11.50
N TRP A 64 0.81 -6.83 -10.33
CA TRP A 64 0.58 -6.16 -9.04
C TRP A 64 1.48 -4.93 -8.84
N GLN A 65 2.68 -4.94 -9.42
CA GLN A 65 3.56 -3.77 -9.38
C GLN A 65 2.97 -2.60 -10.17
N ASP A 66 2.28 -2.85 -11.28
CA ASP A 66 1.58 -1.80 -12.03
C ASP A 66 0.45 -1.19 -11.20
N CYS A 67 -0.35 -2.03 -10.53
CA CYS A 67 -1.36 -1.57 -9.59
C CYS A 67 -0.74 -0.69 -8.49
N VAL A 68 0.35 -1.15 -7.86
CA VAL A 68 1.02 -0.40 -6.78
C VAL A 68 1.51 0.97 -7.27
N MET A 69 2.13 1.03 -8.45
CA MET A 69 2.61 2.27 -9.05
C MET A 69 1.46 3.24 -9.34
N ARG A 70 0.40 2.74 -9.98
CA ARG A 70 -0.78 3.54 -10.35
C ARG A 70 -1.49 4.08 -9.11
N GLU A 71 -1.78 3.23 -8.13
CA GLU A 71 -2.52 3.62 -6.92
C GLU A 71 -1.70 4.56 -6.02
N ALA A 72 -0.37 4.43 -5.99
CA ALA A 72 0.49 5.39 -5.30
C ALA A 72 0.42 6.78 -5.94
N GLU A 73 0.42 6.85 -7.27
CA GLU A 73 0.30 8.11 -8.02
C GLU A 73 -1.11 8.71 -7.88
N GLU A 74 -2.15 7.90 -8.06
CA GLU A 74 -3.55 8.32 -7.97
C GLU A 74 -3.91 8.83 -6.56
N GLU A 75 -3.59 8.05 -5.51
CA GLU A 75 -4.03 8.39 -4.15
C GLU A 75 -3.09 9.36 -3.43
N ALA A 76 -1.78 9.23 -3.63
CA ALA A 76 -0.78 9.97 -2.87
C ALA A 76 0.01 10.99 -3.72
N GLY A 77 -0.14 10.97 -5.05
CA GLY A 77 0.64 11.83 -5.94
C GLY A 77 2.11 11.47 -5.97
N ILE A 78 2.50 10.24 -5.60
CA ILE A 78 3.91 9.84 -5.53
C ILE A 78 4.22 8.81 -6.61
N VAL A 79 5.43 8.87 -7.16
CA VAL A 79 5.93 7.84 -8.05
C VAL A 79 7.06 7.08 -7.39
N LEU A 80 6.97 5.76 -7.47
CA LEU A 80 7.87 4.84 -6.81
C LEU A 80 9.01 4.44 -7.75
N VAL A 81 10.14 4.05 -7.16
CA VAL A 81 11.21 3.38 -7.88
C VAL A 81 10.77 1.94 -8.13
N ARG A 82 10.41 1.58 -9.38
CA ARG A 82 9.87 0.23 -9.69
C ARG A 82 10.77 -0.91 -9.19
N SER A 83 12.08 -0.77 -9.29
CA SER A 83 13.04 -1.79 -8.85
C SER A 83 13.17 -1.94 -7.33
N SER A 84 12.60 -1.04 -6.53
CA SER A 84 12.56 -1.18 -5.06
C SER A 84 11.25 -1.81 -4.55
N ILE A 85 10.28 -2.09 -5.44
CA ILE A 85 9.02 -2.70 -5.06
C ILE A 85 9.28 -4.12 -4.55
N THR A 86 9.04 -4.33 -3.26
CA THR A 86 9.35 -5.56 -2.52
C THR A 86 8.06 -6.09 -1.90
N TRP A 87 7.83 -7.40 -1.97
CA TRP A 87 6.61 -8.03 -1.49
C TRP A 87 6.58 -8.09 0.05
N LEU A 88 5.43 -7.81 0.67
CA LEU A 88 5.25 -7.88 2.13
C LEU A 88 4.27 -8.98 2.57
N GLY A 89 3.33 -9.38 1.70
CA GLY A 89 2.31 -10.36 2.03
C GLY A 89 0.90 -9.97 1.59
N VAL A 90 -0.04 -10.91 1.68
CA VAL A 90 -1.48 -10.66 1.52
C VAL A 90 -2.13 -10.56 2.88
N ASP A 91 -3.03 -9.59 3.05
CA ASP A 91 -4.01 -9.57 4.15
C ASP A 91 -5.39 -9.27 3.54
N ASP A 92 -6.37 -10.14 3.84
CA ASP A 92 -7.67 -10.20 3.15
C ASP A 92 -7.52 -10.25 1.62
N ASP A 93 -7.96 -9.21 0.92
CA ASP A 93 -7.92 -9.05 -0.53
C ASP A 93 -6.81 -8.08 -0.99
N VAL A 94 -5.94 -7.63 -0.07
CA VAL A 94 -4.91 -6.63 -0.34
C VAL A 94 -3.51 -7.24 -0.39
N TYR A 95 -2.88 -7.09 -1.54
CA TYR A 95 -1.50 -7.45 -1.83
C TYR A 95 -0.58 -6.29 -1.44
N TRP A 96 0.17 -6.45 -0.35
CA TRP A 96 0.99 -5.38 0.24
C TRP A 96 2.44 -5.43 -0.23
N TYR A 97 2.98 -4.25 -0.52
CA TYR A 97 4.36 -4.04 -0.94
C TYR A 97 5.01 -2.91 -0.13
N LYS A 98 6.34 -2.86 -0.13
CA LYS A 98 7.09 -1.63 0.19
C LYS A 98 7.81 -1.13 -1.05
N ALA A 99 8.08 0.17 -1.11
CA ALA A 99 8.88 0.76 -2.17
C ALA A 99 9.47 2.10 -1.72
N ASP A 100 10.54 2.54 -2.37
CA ASP A 100 11.10 3.87 -2.23
C ASP A 100 10.45 4.85 -3.20
N VAL A 101 10.24 6.09 -2.76
CA VAL A 101 9.68 7.18 -3.57
C VAL A 101 10.78 7.79 -4.45
N ALA A 102 10.54 7.81 -5.75
CA ALA A 102 11.40 8.45 -6.74
C ALA A 102 11.17 9.96 -6.81
N ARG A 103 9.89 10.38 -6.80
CA ARG A 103 9.48 11.79 -6.86
C ARG A 103 8.06 12.00 -6.33
N VAL A 104 7.77 13.24 -5.94
CA VAL A 104 6.46 13.69 -5.48
C VAL A 104 5.85 14.61 -6.55
N GLY A 105 4.59 14.38 -6.88
CA GLY A 105 3.76 15.16 -7.77
C GLY A 105 2.42 15.50 -7.10
N THR A 106 1.35 15.57 -7.89
CA THR A 106 0.00 15.88 -7.43
C THR A 106 -0.86 14.62 -7.52
N PRO A 107 -1.65 14.27 -6.48
CA PRO A 107 -2.63 13.19 -6.57
C PRO A 107 -3.59 13.45 -7.72
N THR A 108 -3.88 12.40 -8.51
CA THR A 108 -4.75 12.52 -9.69
C THR A 108 -6.17 11.99 -9.46
N ASP A 109 -6.45 11.39 -8.30
CA ASP A 109 -7.81 10.96 -7.95
C ASP A 109 -8.65 12.15 -7.45
N ASP A 110 -9.48 12.69 -8.34
CA ASP A 110 -10.45 13.75 -8.03
C ASP A 110 -11.46 13.35 -6.92
N SER A 111 -11.66 12.05 -6.66
CA SER A 111 -12.53 11.55 -5.59
C SER A 111 -11.96 11.80 -4.17
N LEU A 112 -10.70 12.24 -4.10
CA LEU A 112 -10.07 12.76 -2.90
C LEU A 112 -10.37 14.24 -2.65
N GLY A 113 -11.06 14.92 -3.57
CA GLY A 113 -11.45 16.32 -3.43
C GLY A 113 -12.08 16.63 -2.07
N GLY A 114 -11.50 17.62 -1.37
CA GLY A 114 -11.95 18.06 -0.04
C GLY A 114 -11.32 17.32 1.16
N ARG A 115 -10.49 16.30 0.94
CA ARG A 115 -9.71 15.66 2.02
C ARG A 115 -8.38 16.38 2.26
N GLU A 116 -7.79 16.18 3.44
CA GLU A 116 -6.42 16.62 3.70
C GLU A 116 -5.46 16.00 2.68
N ALA A 117 -4.51 16.80 2.20
CA ALA A 117 -3.51 16.36 1.23
C ALA A 117 -2.64 15.22 1.80
N PRO A 118 -2.20 14.27 0.97
CA PRO A 118 -1.25 13.25 1.38
C PRO A 118 0.00 13.86 2.02
N ARG A 119 0.54 13.20 3.04
CA ARG A 119 1.74 13.66 3.73
C ARG A 119 2.54 12.51 4.33
N THR A 120 3.74 12.83 4.78
CA THR A 120 4.67 11.87 5.35
C THR A 120 4.55 11.80 6.87
N PHE A 121 4.89 10.63 7.40
CA PHE A 121 4.90 10.33 8.83
C PHE A 121 6.16 9.54 9.17
N THR A 122 6.74 9.73 10.35
CA THR A 122 7.69 8.74 10.88
C THR A 122 6.98 7.38 11.07
N ILE A 123 7.71 6.27 11.09
CA ILE A 123 7.12 4.94 11.34
C ILE A 123 6.29 4.91 12.64
N SER A 124 6.78 5.57 13.69
CA SER A 124 6.06 5.67 14.98
C SER A 124 4.75 6.43 14.85
N GLN A 125 4.75 7.57 14.16
CA GLN A 125 3.53 8.35 13.93
C GLN A 125 2.55 7.59 13.02
N ALA A 126 3.03 6.96 11.96
CA ALA A 126 2.19 6.15 11.08
C ALA A 126 1.52 5.00 11.84
N ARG A 127 2.28 4.30 12.71
CA ARG A 127 1.74 3.28 13.61
C ARG A 127 0.67 3.85 14.54
N ALA A 128 0.89 5.04 15.10
CA ALA A 128 -0.10 5.71 15.95
C ALA A 128 -1.39 6.03 15.17
N GLU A 129 -1.30 6.56 13.94
CA GLU A 129 -2.47 6.83 13.09
C GLU A 129 -3.24 5.56 12.70
N LEU A 130 -2.51 4.47 12.41
CA LEU A 130 -3.12 3.17 12.08
C LEU A 130 -3.76 2.46 13.28
N ASN A 131 -3.47 2.92 14.51
CA ASN A 131 -4.13 2.44 15.73
C ASN A 131 -5.40 3.24 16.10
N LYS A 132 -5.64 4.38 15.45
CA LYS A 132 -6.87 5.18 15.61
C LYS A 132 -8.02 4.61 14.77
N GLY A 133 -9.25 4.86 15.21
CA GLY A 133 -10.46 4.48 14.49
C GLY A 133 -10.76 2.97 14.53
N LYS A 134 -11.45 2.47 13.50
CA LYS A 134 -11.84 1.05 13.41
C LYS A 134 -10.62 0.16 13.17
N LYS A 135 -10.18 -0.54 14.22
CA LYS A 135 -8.95 -1.34 14.19
C LYS A 135 -8.97 -2.45 13.13
N SER A 136 -10.09 -3.14 12.91
CA SER A 136 -10.19 -4.22 11.91
C SER A 136 -9.85 -3.75 10.50
N LYS A 137 -10.40 -2.60 10.06
CA LYS A 137 -10.15 -2.03 8.73
C LYS A 137 -8.70 -1.58 8.48
N LYS A 138 -7.89 -1.44 9.54
CA LYS A 138 -6.48 -1.04 9.46
C LYS A 138 -5.53 -2.16 9.87
N GLU A 139 -6.02 -3.38 10.07
CA GLU A 139 -5.19 -4.50 10.50
C GLU A 139 -4.11 -4.87 9.48
N GLY A 140 -4.49 -5.09 8.22
CA GLY A 140 -3.53 -5.34 7.13
C GLY A 140 -2.51 -4.23 6.98
N MET A 141 -2.91 -2.97 7.13
CA MET A 141 -1.98 -1.83 7.08
C MET A 141 -0.95 -1.86 8.21
N ARG A 142 -1.35 -2.27 9.42
CA ARG A 142 -0.42 -2.42 10.55
C ARG A 142 0.54 -3.57 10.33
N LYS A 143 0.05 -4.70 9.81
CA LYS A 143 0.89 -5.86 9.44
C LYS A 143 1.91 -5.46 8.36
N ALA A 144 1.47 -4.77 7.31
CA ALA A 144 2.33 -4.27 6.24
C ALA A 144 3.38 -3.28 6.76
N LEU A 145 2.99 -2.28 7.56
CA LEU A 145 3.94 -1.33 8.16
C LEU A 145 4.96 -2.03 9.08
N ALA A 146 4.55 -3.08 9.80
CA ALA A 146 5.46 -3.86 10.64
C ALA A 146 6.44 -4.71 9.83
N ALA A 147 5.99 -5.31 8.71
CA ALA A 147 6.83 -6.10 7.81
C ALA A 147 7.82 -5.24 6.99
N ALA A 148 7.50 -3.96 6.78
CA ALA A 148 8.30 -3.03 6.00
C ALA A 148 9.44 -2.35 6.78
N ALA A 149 9.36 -2.35 8.12
CA ALA A 149 10.21 -1.59 9.04
C ALA A 149 11.48 -2.35 9.47
#